data_AF-A0A0N0T1M5-F1
#
_entry.id   AF-A0A0N0T1M5-F1
#
_cell.length_a   1.000
_cell.length_b   1.000
_cell.length_c   1.000
_cell.angle_alpha   90.00
_cell.angle_beta   90.00
_cell.angle_gamma   90.00
#
_symmetry.space_group_name_H-M   'P 1'
#
loop_
_entity.id
_entity.type
_entity.pdbx_description
1 polymer ?
#
loop_
_entity_poly.entity_id
_entity_poly.type
_entity_poly.pdbx_seq_one_letter_code
_entity_poly.pdbx_strand_id
1 'polypeptide(L)'
;MAARIEHLVTSGQFSLDGGTWDVDNNVWIIGDDHEAIVIDAAHDADAIAAAVADRRLTAIVCTHAHNDHIDAAPELAARTEAPILLHGDDLPLWKQTHPDREPDAPLADGQVLT
;
A
#
# COMPACT_ATOMS: atom_id res chain seq x y z
N MET A 1 -13.15 -21.28 -1.30
CA MET A 1 -13.12 -20.07 -2.15
C MET A 1 -11.81 -20.09 -2.92
N ALA A 2 -11.79 -19.57 -4.14
CA ALA A 2 -10.58 -19.57 -4.97
C ALA A 2 -9.86 -18.24 -4.78
N ALA A 3 -8.56 -18.29 -4.49
CA ALA A 3 -7.74 -17.10 -4.41
C ALA A 3 -7.66 -16.42 -5.80
N ARG A 4 -7.74 -15.09 -5.78
CA ARG A 4 -7.58 -14.18 -6.91
C ARG A 4 -6.33 -13.35 -6.68
N ILE A 5 -5.63 -13.09 -7.78
CA ILE A 5 -4.50 -12.17 -7.84
C ILE A 5 -4.84 -11.18 -8.93
N GLU A 6 -4.98 -9.93 -8.55
CA GLU A 6 -5.29 -8.82 -9.45
C GLU A 6 -4.16 -7.80 -9.41
N HIS A 7 -4.04 -7.08 -10.52
CA HIS A 7 -2.95 -6.15 -10.78
C HIS A 7 -3.52 -4.89 -11.39
N LEU A 8 -3.02 -3.75 -10.93
CA LEU A 8 -3.20 -2.46 -11.57
C LEU A 8 -1.91 -1.67 -11.56
N VAL A 9 -1.81 -0.72 -12.50
CA VAL A 9 -0.71 0.24 -12.56
C VAL A 9 -1.27 1.60 -12.19
N THR A 10 -0.59 2.30 -11.29
CA THR A 10 -0.87 3.70 -10.98
C THR A 10 0.36 4.53 -11.31
N SER A 11 0.17 5.75 -11.80
CA SER A 11 1.26 6.63 -12.21
C SER A 11 1.38 7.82 -11.27
N GLY A 12 2.61 8.23 -10.99
CA GLY A 12 2.89 9.35 -10.10
C GLY A 12 4.36 9.73 -10.14
N GLN A 13 4.87 10.26 -9.03
CA GLN A 13 6.25 10.73 -8.95
C GLN A 13 7.02 9.95 -7.89
N PHE A 14 8.24 9.54 -8.23
CA PHE A 14 9.22 9.04 -7.28
C PHE A 14 10.24 10.14 -6.99
N SER A 15 10.53 10.39 -5.71
CA SER A 15 11.53 11.35 -5.29
C SER A 15 12.60 10.71 -4.41
N LEU A 16 13.87 10.81 -4.83
CA LEU A 16 15.02 10.28 -4.11
C LEU A 16 16.27 11.12 -4.41
N ASP A 17 17.07 11.39 -3.38
CA ASP A 17 18.37 12.08 -3.49
C ASP A 17 18.32 13.42 -4.25
N GLY A 18 17.20 14.14 -4.14
CA GLY A 18 16.98 15.45 -4.78
C GLY A 18 16.57 15.37 -6.25
N GLY A 19 16.35 14.18 -6.80
CA GLY A 19 15.69 13.97 -8.08
C GLY A 19 14.22 13.60 -7.93
N THR A 20 13.44 13.90 -8.97
CA THR A 20 12.04 13.49 -9.09
C THR A 20 11.80 12.98 -10.51
N TRP A 21 11.12 11.83 -10.62
CA TRP A 21 10.85 11.16 -11.89
C TRP A 21 9.40 10.72 -11.97
N ASP A 22 8.80 10.86 -13.14
CA ASP A 22 7.49 10.26 -13.41
C ASP A 22 7.68 8.74 -13.55
N VAL A 23 6.88 7.98 -12.82
CA VAL A 23 6.98 6.52 -12.71
C VAL A 23 5.61 5.86 -12.81
N ASP A 24 5.64 4.59 -13.20
CA ASP A 24 4.50 3.68 -13.16
C ASP A 24 4.79 2.60 -12.11
N ASN A 25 3.93 2.49 -11.10
CA ASN A 25 4.09 1.52 -10.01
C ASN A 25 2.98 0.47 -10.08
N ASN A 26 3.37 -0.78 -9.84
CA ASN A 26 2.44 -1.89 -9.77
C ASN A 26 1.81 -1.94 -8.38
N VAL A 27 0.50 -2.10 -8.35
CA VAL A 27 -0.27 -2.43 -7.15
C VAL A 27 -0.85 -3.82 -7.33
N TRP A 28 -0.75 -4.64 -6.30
CA TRP A 28 -1.32 -6.01 -6.32
C TRP A 28 -2.43 -6.14 -5.30
N ILE A 29 -3.49 -6.85 -5.68
CA ILE A 29 -4.61 -7.18 -4.79
C ILE A 29 -4.72 -8.69 -4.72
N ILE A 30 -4.65 -9.24 -3.51
CA ILE A 30 -4.63 -10.69 -3.28
C ILE A 30 -5.72 -11.04 -2.27
N GLY A 31 -6.62 -11.95 -2.64
CA GLY A 31 -7.76 -12.28 -1.79
C GLY A 31 -8.75 -13.22 -2.45
N ASP A 32 -9.99 -13.18 -2.01
CA ASP A 32 -11.12 -13.88 -2.64
C ASP A 32 -12.29 -12.92 -2.89
N ASP A 33 -13.52 -13.45 -2.95
CA ASP A 33 -14.73 -12.67 -3.22
C ASP A 33 -15.19 -11.84 -2.01
N HIS A 34 -14.60 -12.04 -0.82
CA HIS A 34 -15.03 -11.41 0.42
C HIS A 34 -13.98 -10.51 1.04
N GLU A 35 -12.70 -10.90 1.00
CA GLU A 35 -11.62 -10.15 1.62
C GLU A 35 -10.35 -10.18 0.78
N ALA A 36 -9.52 -9.15 0.94
CA ALA A 36 -8.25 -9.02 0.22
C ALA A 36 -7.22 -8.23 1.04
N ILE A 37 -5.96 -8.34 0.63
CA ILE A 37 -4.89 -7.40 0.95
C ILE A 37 -4.49 -6.62 -0.30
N VAL A 38 -3.95 -5.42 -0.09
CA VAL A 38 -3.28 -4.63 -1.12
C VAL A 38 -1.78 -4.64 -0.83
N ILE A 39 -0.95 -4.86 -1.84
CA ILE A 39 0.50 -4.72 -1.77
C ILE A 39 0.88 -3.46 -2.54
N ASP A 40 1.57 -2.55 -1.86
CA ASP A 40 2.04 -1.24 -2.33
C ASP A 40 0.92 -0.35 -2.87
N ALA A 41 0.22 0.33 -1.97
CA ALA A 41 -0.73 1.37 -2.36
C ALA A 41 0.01 2.62 -2.87
N ALA A 42 0.40 2.57 -4.14
CA ALA A 42 1.25 3.54 -4.83
C ALA A 42 0.59 4.92 -4.95
N HIS A 43 -0.06 5.28 -6.06
CA HIS A 43 -0.39 6.70 -6.32
C HIS A 43 -1.88 7.06 -6.34
N ASP A 44 -2.78 6.10 -6.55
CA ASP A 44 -4.21 6.39 -6.78
C ASP A 44 -5.11 5.58 -5.85
N ALA A 45 -5.45 6.17 -4.70
CA ALA A 45 -6.32 5.53 -3.70
C ALA A 45 -7.74 5.25 -4.24
N ASP A 46 -8.25 6.07 -5.16
CA ASP A 46 -9.55 5.90 -5.78
C ASP A 46 -9.56 4.67 -6.70
N ALA A 47 -8.57 4.56 -7.59
CA ALA A 47 -8.44 3.41 -8.49
C ALA A 47 -8.22 2.11 -7.73
N ILE A 48 -7.41 2.14 -6.67
CA ILE A 48 -7.16 0.96 -5.83
C ILE A 48 -8.43 0.56 -5.08
N ALA A 49 -9.14 1.51 -4.45
CA ALA A 49 -10.41 1.22 -3.76
C ALA A 49 -11.47 0.67 -4.73
N ALA A 50 -11.56 1.21 -5.94
CA ALA A 50 -12.45 0.71 -6.98
C ALA A 50 -12.12 -0.72 -7.41
N ALA A 51 -10.82 -1.06 -7.51
CA ALA A 51 -10.37 -2.42 -7.82
C ALA A 51 -10.63 -3.40 -6.66
N VAL A 52 -10.47 -2.97 -5.41
CA VAL A 52 -10.88 -3.74 -4.22
C VAL A 52 -12.39 -3.99 -4.22
N ALA A 53 -13.19 -3.02 -4.69
CA ALA A 53 -14.65 -3.08 -4.76
C ALA A 53 -15.29 -3.35 -3.38
N ASP A 54 -16.29 -4.23 -3.31
CA ASP A 54 -17.05 -4.50 -2.08
C ASP A 54 -16.33 -5.44 -1.09
N ARG A 55 -15.07 -5.82 -1.37
CA ARG A 55 -14.30 -6.73 -0.52
C ARG A 55 -13.77 -6.00 0.71
N ARG A 56 -13.74 -6.70 1.85
CA ARG A 56 -13.06 -6.19 3.05
C ARG A 56 -11.55 -6.16 2.80
N LEU A 57 -10.97 -4.96 2.77
CA LEU A 57 -9.52 -4.81 2.78
C LEU A 57 -9.00 -5.09 4.19
N THR A 58 -8.21 -6.14 4.37
CA THR A 58 -7.73 -6.58 5.69
C THR A 58 -6.37 -5.99 6.04
N ALA A 59 -5.58 -5.60 5.05
CA ALA A 59 -4.31 -4.91 5.22
C ALA A 59 -3.90 -4.17 3.94
N ILE A 60 -3.18 -3.06 4.14
CA ILE A 60 -2.35 -2.42 3.12
C ILE A 60 -0.91 -2.76 3.49
N VAL A 61 -0.24 -3.57 2.67
CA VAL A 61 1.09 -4.12 2.93
C VAL A 61 2.10 -3.33 2.10
N CYS A 62 2.96 -2.57 2.77
CA CYS A 62 4.04 -1.84 2.11
C CYS A 62 5.30 -2.72 2.07
N THR A 63 5.81 -2.96 0.86
CA THR A 63 7.06 -3.70 0.68
C THR A 63 8.25 -2.92 1.23
N HIS A 64 8.22 -1.60 1.05
CA HIS A 64 9.16 -0.62 1.61
C HIS A 64 8.54 0.79 1.56
N ALA A 65 9.24 1.80 2.09
CA ALA A 65 8.68 3.13 2.31
C ALA A 65 9.10 4.23 1.31
N HIS A 66 9.59 3.90 0.12
CA HIS A 66 9.72 4.94 -0.92
C HIS A 66 8.34 5.51 -1.27
N ASN A 67 8.29 6.82 -1.53
CA ASN A 67 7.04 7.56 -1.68
C ASN A 67 6.15 6.96 -2.78
N ASP A 68 6.74 6.55 -3.91
CA ASP A 68 6.03 5.97 -5.04
C ASP A 68 5.35 4.61 -4.76
N HIS A 69 5.67 3.97 -3.65
CA HIS A 69 5.01 2.74 -3.18
C HIS A 69 3.97 2.98 -2.06
N ILE A 70 3.96 4.16 -1.44
CA ILE A 70 3.17 4.45 -0.23
C ILE A 70 2.32 5.72 -0.31
N ASP A 71 2.41 6.52 -1.37
CA ASP A 71 1.75 7.84 -1.46
C ASP A 71 0.25 7.75 -1.12
N ALA A 72 -0.44 6.73 -1.66
CA ALA A 72 -1.87 6.51 -1.49
C ALA A 72 -2.24 5.71 -0.23
N ALA A 73 -1.27 5.15 0.50
CA ALA A 73 -1.55 4.25 1.62
C ALA A 73 -2.40 4.90 2.74
N PRO A 74 -2.09 6.12 3.23
CA PRO A 74 -2.93 6.78 4.25
C PRO A 74 -4.36 7.07 3.78
N GLU A 75 -4.53 7.48 2.53
CA GLU A 75 -5.84 7.78 1.98
C GLU A 75 -6.67 6.51 1.78
N LEU A 76 -6.06 5.45 1.23
CA LEU A 76 -6.71 4.15 1.09
C LEU A 76 -7.11 3.58 2.46
N ALA A 77 -6.26 3.72 3.48
CA ALA A 77 -6.56 3.31 4.85
C ALA A 77 -7.75 4.10 5.42
N ALA A 78 -7.80 5.41 5.21
CA ALA A 78 -8.92 6.24 5.67
C ALA A 78 -10.26 5.85 5.03
N ARG A 79 -10.24 5.37 3.79
CA ARG A 79 -11.44 4.93 3.04
C ARG A 79 -11.92 3.53 3.43
N THR A 80 -10.99 2.65 3.78
CA THR A 80 -11.26 1.21 3.96
C THR A 80 -11.18 0.73 5.40
N GLU A 81 -10.66 1.58 6.30
CA GLU A 81 -10.31 1.25 7.68
C GLU A 81 -9.26 0.14 7.80
N ALA A 82 -8.61 -0.23 6.70
CA ALA A 82 -7.57 -1.26 6.68
C ALA A 82 -6.27 -0.74 7.32
N PRO A 83 -5.60 -1.54 8.16
CA PRO A 83 -4.32 -1.16 8.74
C PRO A 83 -3.21 -1.14 7.69
N ILE A 84 -2.33 -0.14 7.79
CA ILE A 84 -1.08 -0.06 7.03
C ILE A 84 0.00 -0.84 7.77
N LEU A 85 0.58 -1.82 7.08
CA LEU A 85 1.63 -2.69 7.60
C LEU A 85 2.95 -2.35 6.90
N LEU A 86 3.98 -2.00 7.67
CA LEU A 86 5.31 -1.63 7.17
C LEU A 86 6.39 -2.19 8.10
N HIS A 87 7.55 -2.58 7.55
CA HIS A 87 8.68 -2.98 8.38
C HIS A 87 9.20 -1.80 9.22
N GLY A 88 9.53 -2.04 10.50
CA GLY A 88 9.93 -0.98 11.44
C GLY A 88 11.18 -0.19 11.02
N ASP A 89 12.11 -0.83 10.32
CA ASP A 89 13.35 -0.17 9.85
C ASP A 89 13.10 0.89 8.78
N ASP A 90 11.93 0.88 8.14
CA ASP A 90 11.55 1.82 7.10
C ASP A 90 10.84 3.08 7.65
N LEU A 91 10.58 3.14 8.96
CA LEU A 91 9.94 4.30 9.60
C LEU A 91 10.65 5.64 9.32
N PRO A 92 12.00 5.74 9.31
CA PRO A 92 12.68 6.99 8.96
C PRO A 92 12.39 7.45 7.53
N LEU A 93 12.21 6.52 6.59
CA LEU A 93 11.89 6.83 5.19
C LEU A 93 10.40 7.17 5.04
N TRP A 94 9.52 6.41 5.68
CA TRP A 94 8.08 6.68 5.73
C TRP A 94 7.77 8.12 6.16
N LYS A 95 8.46 8.62 7.19
CA LYS A 95 8.28 9.97 7.72
C LYS A 95 8.70 11.09 6.76
N GLN A 96 9.45 10.78 5.71
CA GLN A 96 9.78 11.77 4.67
C GLN A 96 8.56 12.06 3.80
N THR A 97 7.71 11.06 3.56
CA THR A 97 6.46 11.19 2.79
C THR A 97 5.27 11.54 3.68
N HIS A 98 5.14 10.86 4.81
CA HIS A 98 3.99 10.95 5.72
C HIS A 98 4.41 11.36 7.14
N PRO A 99 4.85 12.63 7.35
CA PRO A 99 5.41 13.06 8.63
C PRO A 99 4.41 13.05 9.79
N ASP A 100 3.12 13.19 9.49
CA ASP A 100 2.04 13.34 10.47
C ASP A 100 1.20 12.06 10.68
N ARG A 101 1.57 10.96 10.02
CA ARG A 101 0.86 9.68 10.09
C ARG A 101 1.87 8.57 10.28
N GLU A 102 1.71 7.72 11.28
CA GLU A 102 2.50 6.49 11.43
C GLU A 102 1.80 5.32 10.70
N PRO A 103 2.51 4.27 10.27
CA PRO A 103 1.87 2.99 9.93
C PRO A 103 1.14 2.41 11.14
N ASP A 104 0.17 1.52 10.90
CA ASP A 104 -0.69 0.99 11.98
C ASP A 104 -0.07 -0.20 12.72
N ALA A 105 0.73 -1.01 12.03
CA ALA A 105 1.43 -2.12 12.66
C ALA A 105 2.76 -2.45 11.94
N PRO A 106 3.77 -2.93 12.69
CA PRO A 106 5.03 -3.37 12.09
C PRO A 106 4.85 -4.73 11.38
N LEU A 107 5.52 -4.89 10.24
CA LEU A 107 5.81 -6.21 9.66
C LEU A 107 7.07 -6.80 10.29
N ALA A 108 7.08 -8.12 10.51
CA ALA A 108 8.23 -8.85 11.05
C ALA A 108 8.69 -9.99 10.11
N ASP A 109 9.97 -10.35 10.22
CA ASP A 109 10.53 -11.50 9.50
C ASP A 109 9.75 -12.79 9.82
N GLY A 110 9.47 -13.57 8.78
CA GLY A 110 8.69 -14.82 8.86
C GLY A 110 7.20 -14.64 9.20
N GLN A 111 6.68 -13.41 9.31
CA GLN A 111 5.26 -13.18 9.55
C GLN A 111 4.41 -13.71 8.39
N VAL A 112 3.33 -14.41 8.74
CA VAL A 112 2.32 -14.86 7.79
C VAL A 112 1.07 -14.00 7.98
N LEU A 113 0.57 -13.43 6.88
CA LEU A 113 -0.73 -12.77 6.83
C LEU A 113 -1.77 -13.80 6.36
N THR A 114 -2.88 -13.91 7.08
CA THR A 114 -3.95 -14.90 6.84
C THR A 114 -5.30 -14.23 6.75
#